data_AF-A0A128FHA1-F1
#
_entry.id   AF-A0A128FHA1-F1
#
_cell.length_a   1.000
_cell.length_b   1.000
_cell.length_c   1.000
_cell.angle_alpha   90.00
_cell.angle_beta   90.00
_cell.angle_gamma   90.00
#
_symmetry.space_group_name_H-M   'P 1'
#
loop_
_entity.id
_entity.type
_entity.pdbx_description
1 polymer ?
#
loop_
_entity_poly.entity_id
_entity_poly.type
_entity_poly.pdbx_seq_one_letter_code
_entity_poly.pdbx_strand_id
1 'polypeptide(L)'
;MEYIIRSASESDAAGINKVSEHLGYSQLSSTESTTKLRELLNSTQDQVFVAEWQGRIIGWLHLFYKRRLASDNFYEIGDLVVAAAFQSALNTKN
;
A
#
# COMPACT_ATOMS: atom_id res chain seq x y z
N MET A 1 1.71 -17.84 -10.66
CA MET A 1 0.63 -16.96 -10.17
C MET A 1 0.92 -15.59 -10.74
N GLU A 2 0.06 -15.04 -11.59
CA GLU A 2 0.32 -13.76 -12.25
C GLU A 2 -0.45 -12.66 -11.52
N TYR A 3 0.28 -11.76 -10.86
CA TYR A 3 -0.23 -10.54 -10.26
C TYR A 3 0.41 -9.34 -10.96
N ILE A 4 -0.27 -8.20 -10.93
CA ILE A 4 0.23 -6.96 -11.55
C ILE A 4 0.53 -5.96 -10.43
N ILE A 5 1.70 -5.32 -10.50
CA ILE A 5 2.00 -4.14 -9.69
C ILE A 5 1.72 -2.90 -10.53
N ARG A 6 0.92 -1.98 -9.98
CA ARG A 6 0.56 -0.72 -10.66
C ARG A 6 0.37 0.41 -9.65
N SER A 7 0.40 1.64 -10.13
CA SER A 7 -0.03 2.79 -9.31
C SER A 7 -1.48 2.60 -8.86
N ALA A 8 -1.77 3.03 -7.65
CA ALA A 8 -3.12 3.04 -7.12
C ALA A 8 -3.99 4.07 -7.84
N SER A 9 -5.28 3.80 -7.84
CA SER A 9 -6.36 4.66 -8.33
C SER A 9 -7.39 4.80 -7.22
N GLU A 10 -8.29 5.78 -7.31
CA GLU A 10 -9.32 5.99 -6.28
C GLU A 10 -10.17 4.73 -6.03
N SER A 11 -10.42 3.90 -7.05
CA SER A 11 -11.20 2.66 -6.91
C SER A 11 -10.52 1.60 -6.05
N ASP A 12 -9.24 1.73 -5.75
CA ASP A 12 -8.49 0.76 -4.95
C ASP A 12 -8.67 0.95 -3.44
N ALA A 13 -9.30 2.05 -3.01
CA ALA A 13 -9.44 2.42 -1.59
C ALA A 13 -10.03 1.29 -0.73
N ALA A 14 -11.08 0.62 -1.22
CA ALA A 14 -11.71 -0.48 -0.51
C ALA A 14 -10.76 -1.69 -0.37
N GLY A 15 -10.02 -2.01 -1.43
CA GLY A 15 -9.07 -3.13 -1.42
C GLY A 15 -7.86 -2.86 -0.51
N ILE A 16 -7.32 -1.64 -0.55
CA ILE A 16 -6.25 -1.16 0.33
C ILE A 16 -6.69 -1.21 1.80
N ASN A 17 -7.86 -0.65 2.11
CA ASN A 17 -8.41 -0.68 3.46
C ASN A 17 -8.55 -2.13 3.93
N LYS A 18 -9.13 -3.00 3.10
CA LYS A 18 -9.34 -4.41 3.46
C LYS A 18 -8.05 -5.16 3.77
N VAL A 19 -7.01 -5.04 2.92
CA VAL A 19 -5.75 -5.76 3.15
C VAL A 19 -4.96 -5.20 4.35
N SER A 20 -5.22 -3.95 4.74
CA SER A 20 -4.57 -3.30 5.89
C SER A 20 -4.98 -3.90 7.24
N GLU A 21 -6.07 -4.68 7.32
CA GLU A 21 -6.37 -5.55 8.47
C GLU A 21 -5.18 -6.44 8.85
N HIS A 22 -4.38 -6.88 7.87
CA HIS A 22 -3.21 -7.73 8.11
C HIS A 22 -2.05 -7.01 8.82
N LEU A 23 -2.06 -5.68 8.89
CA LEU A 23 -1.16 -4.89 9.73
C LEU A 23 -1.70 -4.67 11.15
N GLY A 24 -2.91 -5.13 11.46
CA GLY A 24 -3.60 -4.87 12.72
C GLY A 24 -4.34 -3.54 12.77
N TYR A 25 -4.49 -2.85 11.64
CA TYR A 25 -5.28 -1.62 11.57
C TYR A 25 -6.78 -1.90 11.57
N SER A 26 -7.52 -1.06 12.29
CA SER A 26 -8.98 -1.04 12.23
C SER A 26 -9.45 -0.64 10.83
N GLN A 27 -10.53 -1.27 10.36
CA GLN A 27 -11.17 -0.86 9.11
C GLN A 27 -11.70 0.56 9.20
N LEU A 28 -11.31 1.39 8.23
CA LEU A 28 -11.91 2.70 8.03
C LEU A 28 -13.29 2.56 7.38
N SER A 29 -14.13 3.59 7.48
CA SER A 29 -15.31 3.66 6.62
C SER A 29 -14.92 3.80 5.14
N SER A 30 -15.86 3.48 4.25
CA SER A 30 -15.65 3.63 2.80
C SER A 30 -15.33 5.08 2.41
N THR A 31 -15.99 6.06 3.04
CA THR A 31 -15.74 7.48 2.80
C THR A 31 -14.35 7.89 3.28
N GLU A 32 -13.96 7.49 4.49
CA GLU A 32 -12.65 7.85 5.05
C GLU A 32 -11.48 7.27 4.25
N SER A 33 -11.56 5.97 3.89
CA SER A 33 -10.52 5.32 3.08
C SER A 33 -10.39 5.96 1.70
N THR A 34 -11.50 6.30 1.06
CA THR A 34 -11.50 7.01 -0.25
C THR A 34 -10.90 8.40 -0.13
N THR A 35 -11.30 9.18 0.88
CA THR A 35 -10.78 10.53 1.11
C THR A 35 -9.26 10.50 1.34
N LYS A 36 -8.78 9.63 2.22
CA LYS A 36 -7.35 9.49 2.50
C LYS A 36 -6.55 9.06 1.28
N LEU A 37 -7.03 8.08 0.51
CA LEU A 37 -6.34 7.68 -0.72
C LEU A 37 -6.28 8.84 -1.73
N ARG A 38 -7.37 9.60 -1.88
CA ARG A 38 -7.41 10.77 -2.77
C ARG A 38 -6.39 11.84 -2.34
N GLU A 39 -6.24 12.08 -1.04
CA GLU A 39 -5.20 13.00 -0.53
C GLU A 39 -3.79 12.55 -0.94
N LEU A 40 -3.48 11.25 -0.83
CA LEU A 40 -2.20 10.70 -1.25
C LEU A 40 -2.01 10.79 -2.78
N LEU A 41 -3.03 10.46 -3.57
CA LEU A 41 -2.96 10.51 -5.04
C LEU A 41 -2.78 11.94 -5.58
N ASN A 42 -3.26 12.95 -4.86
CA ASN A 42 -3.10 14.35 -5.23
C ASN A 42 -1.80 14.98 -4.70
N SER A 43 -1.04 14.26 -3.88
CA SER A 43 0.22 14.76 -3.33
C SER A 43 1.36 14.54 -4.32
N THR A 44 2.19 15.57 -4.51
CA THR A 44 3.43 15.44 -5.29
C THR A 44 4.56 14.75 -4.52
N GLN A 45 4.34 14.46 -3.24
CA GLN A 45 5.34 13.82 -2.38
C GLN A 45 5.04 12.36 -2.11
N ASP A 46 3.82 11.89 -2.40
CA ASP A 46 3.38 10.54 -2.10
C ASP A 46 3.27 9.71 -3.37
N GLN A 47 3.54 8.42 -3.26
CA GLN A 47 3.26 7.44 -4.29
C GLN A 47 2.65 6.21 -3.64
N VAL A 48 1.57 5.71 -4.23
CA VAL A 48 0.87 4.53 -3.75
C VAL A 48 0.85 3.51 -4.88
N PHE A 49 1.32 2.30 -4.58
CA PHE A 49 1.27 1.16 -5.49
C PHE A 49 0.42 0.06 -4.90
N VAL A 50 -0.24 -0.70 -5.76
CA VAL A 50 -1.03 -1.87 -5.38
C VAL A 50 -0.54 -3.10 -6.13
N ALA A 51 -0.63 -4.24 -5.47
CA ALA A 51 -0.55 -5.56 -6.08
C ALA A 51 -1.97 -6.06 -6.34
N GLU A 52 -2.30 -6.31 -7.60
CA GLU A 52 -3.60 -6.80 -8.02
C GLU A 52 -3.51 -8.25 -8.53
N TRP A 53 -4.40 -9.10 -8.05
CA TRP A 53 -4.58 -10.46 -8.53
C TRP A 53 -6.06 -10.74 -8.77
N GLN A 54 -6.43 -11.06 -10.01
CA GLN A 54 -7.82 -11.34 -10.41
C GLN A 54 -8.80 -10.23 -10.00
N GLY A 55 -8.44 -8.96 -10.21
CA GLY A 55 -9.29 -7.81 -9.85
C GLY A 55 -9.31 -7.49 -8.35
N ARG A 56 -8.52 -8.18 -7.52
CA ARG A 56 -8.46 -7.97 -6.06
C ARG A 56 -7.11 -7.39 -5.66
N ILE A 57 -7.15 -6.38 -4.81
CA ILE A 57 -5.94 -5.87 -4.16
C ILE A 57 -5.49 -6.88 -3.12
N ILE A 58 -4.30 -7.44 -3.34
CA ILE A 58 -3.65 -8.43 -2.47
C ILE A 58 -2.47 -7.85 -1.71
N GLY A 59 -2.15 -6.58 -1.93
CA GLY A 59 -1.11 -5.86 -1.21
C GLY A 59 -1.01 -4.42 -1.69
N TRP A 60 -0.36 -3.58 -0.90
CA TRP A 60 -0.09 -2.19 -1.28
C TRP A 60 1.17 -1.66 -0.60
N LEU A 61 1.69 -0.59 -1.17
CA LEU A 61 2.90 0.10 -0.76
C LEU A 61 2.65 1.61 -0.79
N HIS A 62 2.95 2.30 0.30
CA HIS A 62 3.04 3.75 0.37
C HIS A 62 4.49 4.19 0.43
N LEU A 63 4.87 5.09 -0.48
CA LEU A 63 6.14 5.79 -0.45
C LEU A 63 5.87 7.28 -0.26
N PHE A 64 6.66 7.95 0.57
CA PHE A 64 6.72 9.41 0.59
C PHE A 64 8.15 9.93 0.40
N TYR A 65 8.28 10.98 -0.40
CA TYR A 65 9.54 11.64 -0.68
C TYR A 65 9.98 12.48 0.51
N LYS A 66 11.11 12.14 1.11
CA LYS A 66 11.72 12.89 2.20
C LYS A 66 12.79 13.83 1.69
N ARG A 67 12.59 15.12 1.95
CA ARG A 67 13.65 16.12 1.83
C ARG A 67 14.58 16.05 3.04
N ARG A 68 15.88 16.06 2.81
CA ARG A 68 16.90 16.00 3.87
C ARG A 68 17.79 17.24 3.79
N LEU A 69 18.16 17.77 4.96
CA LEU A 69 18.97 18.98 5.06
C LEU A 69 20.47 18.70 4.85
N ALA A 70 20.95 17.55 5.33
CA ALA A 70 22.37 17.22 5.40
C ALA A 70 22.72 15.91 4.66
N SER A 71 21.81 15.42 3.81
CA SER A 71 22.01 14.24 2.98
C SER A 71 21.17 14.33 1.72
N ASP A 72 21.33 13.38 0.81
CA ASP A 72 20.43 13.26 -0.33
C ASP A 72 19.00 12.97 0.13
N ASN A 73 18.07 13.46 -0.68
CA ASN A 73 16.66 13.14 -0.56
C ASN A 73 16.42 11.68 -0.97
N PHE A 74 15.37 11.07 -0.44
CA PHE A 74 15.02 9.69 -0.76
C PHE A 74 13.52 9.43 -0.62
N TYR A 75 13.05 8.30 -1.13
CA TYR A 75 11.70 7.81 -0.86
C TYR A 75 11.74 6.85 0.32
N GLU A 76 10.91 7.13 1.32
CA GLU A 76 10.74 6.28 2.49
C GLU A 76 9.49 5.41 2.31
N ILE A 77 9.57 4.14 2.70
CA ILE A 77 8.42 3.25 2.79
C ILE A 77 7.65 3.60 4.06
N GLY A 78 6.43 4.11 3.90
CA GLY A 78 5.52 4.36 5.01
C GLY A 78 4.82 3.08 5.45
N ASP A 79 4.16 2.42 4.50
CA ASP A 79 3.38 1.21 4.72
C ASP A 79 3.67 0.19 3.62
N LEU A 80 3.80 -1.08 4.00
CA LEU A 80 3.87 -2.21 3.08
C LEU A 80 3.11 -3.38 3.70
N VAL A 81 2.10 -3.87 2.99
CA VAL A 81 1.36 -5.06 3.40
C VAL A 81 1.02 -5.92 2.20
N VAL A 82 1.04 -7.21 2.43
CA VAL A 82 0.61 -8.25 1.48
C VAL A 82 -0.34 -9.16 2.23
N ALA A 83 -1.43 -9.58 1.60
CA ALA A 83 -2.36 -10.55 2.18
C ALA A 83 -1.61 -11.84 2.52
N ALA A 84 -1.89 -12.42 3.69
CA ALA A 84 -1.12 -13.56 4.22
C ALA A 84 -1.02 -14.74 3.24
N ALA A 85 -2.06 -15.01 2.46
CA ALA A 85 -2.08 -16.08 1.45
C ALA A 85 -1.09 -15.87 0.29
N PHE A 86 -0.53 -14.66 0.14
CA PHE A 86 0.40 -14.27 -0.92
C PHE A 86 1.80 -13.97 -0.38
N GLN A 87 2.00 -14.10 0.93
CA GLN A 87 3.32 -14.04 1.53
C GLN A 87 3.98 -15.42 1.38
N SER A 88 5.24 -15.45 0.98
CA SER A 88 6.01 -16.69 1.10
C SER A 88 6.08 -17.06 2.57
N ALA A 89 5.77 -18.31 2.92
CA ALA A 89 6.10 -18.81 4.25
C ALA A 89 7.60 -18.57 4.47
N LEU A 90 7.96 -17.81 5.51
CA LEU A 90 9.33 -17.83 6.00
C LEU A 90 9.60 -19.29 6.34
N ASN A 91 10.42 -19.96 5.53
CA ASN A 91 11.07 -21.19 5.94
C ASN A 91 11.92 -20.80 7.14
N THR A 92 11.38 -20.93 8.36
CA THR A 92 12.18 -21.11 9.57
C THR A 92 12.86 -22.48 9.47
N LYS A 93 13.83 -22.56 8.55
CA LYS A 93 14.87 -23.57 8.66
C LYS A 93 15.84 -23.06 9.72
N ASN A 94 15.79 -23.76 10.85
CA ASN A 94 16.86 -23.84 11.84
C ASN A 94 18.24 -23.98 11.20
#